data_AF-A0A011TDX5-F1
#
_entry.id   AF-A0A011TDX5-F1
#
_cell.length_a   1.000
_cell.length_b   1.000
_cell.length_c   1.000
_cell.angle_alpha   90.00
_cell.angle_beta   90.00
_cell.angle_gamma   90.00
#
_symmetry.space_group_name_H-M   'P 1'
#
loop_
_entity.id
_entity.type
_entity.pdbx_description
1 polymer ?
#
loop_
_entity_poly.entity_id
_entity_poly.type
_entity_poly.pdbx_seq_one_letter_code
_entity_poly.pdbx_strand_id
1 'polypeptide(L)'
;MFGEISRWIGYRRELRRRWQEDARRLLLAEEANAYYEAQRRATRSRVRHDRPGFYHWAKVAAEVARLSPEVEMNIATLRAIVSEEERRSR
;
A
#
# COMPACT_ATOMS: atom_id res chain seq x y z
N MET A 1 -26.91 -17.61 8.19
CA MET A 1 -26.51 -16.41 7.42
C MET A 1 -25.73 -15.39 8.25
N PHE A 2 -26.20 -14.93 9.43
CA PHE A 2 -25.46 -13.94 10.24
C PHE A 2 -24.03 -14.38 10.67
N GLY A 3 -23.81 -15.66 10.97
CA GLY A 3 -22.48 -16.16 11.35
C GLY A 3 -21.42 -16.05 10.26
N GLU A 4 -21.79 -16.22 8.99
CA GLU A 4 -20.86 -16.10 7.85
C GLU A 4 -20.53 -14.65 7.53
N ILE A 5 -21.51 -13.75 7.66
CA ILE A 5 -21.31 -12.30 7.56
C ILE A 5 -20.36 -11.82 8.65
N SER A 6 -20.58 -12.22 9.91
CA SER A 6 -19.72 -11.85 11.04
C SER A 6 -18.28 -12.34 10.85
N ARG A 7 -18.08 -13.57 10.35
CA ARG A 7 -16.74 -14.11 10.05
C ARG A 7 -16.05 -13.34 8.92
N TRP A 8 -16.77 -12.98 7.86
CA TRP A 8 -16.25 -12.16 6.77
C TRP A 8 -15.87 -10.74 7.24
N ILE A 9 -16.70 -10.10 8.06
CA ILE A 9 -16.40 -8.79 8.66
C ILE A 9 -15.15 -8.89 9.54
N GLY A 10 -15.03 -9.93 10.38
CA GLY A 10 -13.86 -10.17 11.21
C GLY A 10 -12.58 -10.31 10.38
N TYR A 11 -12.61 -11.14 9.35
CA TYR A 11 -11.49 -11.31 8.42
C TYR A 11 -11.09 -10.00 7.72
N ARG A 12 -12.08 -9.21 7.26
CA ARG A 12 -11.84 -7.91 6.63
C ARG A 12 -11.25 -6.88 7.59
N ARG A 13 -11.69 -6.88 8.85
CA ARG A 13 -11.11 -6.02 9.89
C ARG A 13 -9.66 -6.38 10.16
N GLU A 14 -9.32 -7.66 10.24
CA GLU A 14 -7.94 -8.11 10.45
C GLU A 14 -7.03 -7.74 9.27
N LEU A 15 -7.48 -7.93 8.03
CA LEU A 15 -6.74 -7.47 6.86
C LEU A 15 -6.49 -5.96 6.89
N ARG A 16 -7.54 -5.19 7.18
CA ARG A 16 -7.41 -3.73 7.28
C ARG A 16 -6.46 -3.33 8.41
N ARG A 17 -6.50 -4.02 9.55
CA ARG A 17 -5.60 -3.79 10.69
C ARG A 17 -4.14 -3.94 10.26
N ARG A 18 -3.83 -5.00 9.51
CA ARG A 18 -2.48 -5.23 8.96
C ARG A 18 -2.06 -4.11 7.99
N TRP A 19 -2.96 -3.67 7.11
CA TRP A 19 -2.67 -2.54 6.21
C TRP A 19 -2.42 -1.25 6.97
N GLN A 20 -3.18 -0.98 8.03
CA GLN A 20 -3.01 0.20 8.87
C GLN A 20 -1.72 0.16 9.69
N GLU A 21 -1.34 -1.02 10.20
CA GLU A 21 -0.06 -1.20 10.90
C GLU A 21 1.11 -0.89 9.97
N ASP A 22 1.13 -1.44 8.77
CA ASP A 22 2.19 -1.15 7.80
C ASP A 22 2.15 0.29 7.29
N ALA A 23 0.96 0.89 7.12
CA ALA A 23 0.83 2.30 6.77
C ALA A 23 1.42 3.21 7.84
N ARG A 24 1.16 2.93 9.13
CA ARG A 24 1.76 3.67 10.24
C ARG A 24 3.28 3.49 10.28
N ARG A 25 3.77 2.28 10.05
CA ARG A 25 5.22 2.02 9.97
C ARG A 25 5.88 2.84 8.85
N LEU A 26 5.25 2.90 7.68
CA LEU A 26 5.75 3.71 6.57
C LEU A 26 5.70 5.20 6.89
N LEU A 27 4.62 5.69 7.48
CA LEU A 27 4.52 7.09 7.90
C LEU A 27 5.61 7.48 8.91
N LEU A 28 5.97 6.58 9.83
CA LEU A 28 7.05 6.82 10.79
C LEU A 28 8.44 6.78 10.15
N ALA A 29 8.64 5.95 9.12
CA ALA A 29 9.96 5.76 8.51
C ALA A 29 10.24 6.74 7.35
N GLU A 30 9.21 7.09 6.58
CA GLU A 30 9.33 7.81 5.30
C GLU A 30 8.59 9.17 5.33
N GLU A 31 7.84 9.47 6.39
CA GLU A 31 7.09 10.71 6.58
C GLU A 31 6.22 11.04 5.36
N ALA A 32 6.48 12.19 4.71
CA ALA A 32 5.74 12.65 3.53
C ALA A 32 5.88 11.70 2.32
N ASN A 33 6.95 10.90 2.24
CA ASN A 33 7.22 9.96 1.15
C ASN A 33 6.56 8.59 1.35
N ALA A 34 5.91 8.34 2.49
CA ALA A 34 5.31 7.05 2.83
C ALA A 34 4.35 6.53 1.74
N TYR A 35 3.62 7.43 1.08
CA TYR A 35 2.73 7.08 -0.02
C TYR A 35 3.53 6.49 -1.20
N TYR A 36 4.59 7.17 -1.60
CA TYR A 36 5.43 6.73 -2.72
C TYR A 36 6.18 5.44 -2.40
N GLU A 37 6.64 5.24 -1.16
CA GLU A 37 7.29 3.99 -0.78
C GLU A 37 6.32 2.80 -0.82
N ALA A 38 5.07 2.98 -0.38
CA ALA A 38 4.03 1.95 -0.54
C ALA A 38 3.80 1.61 -2.02
N GLN A 39 3.76 2.62 -2.90
CA GLN A 39 3.61 2.42 -4.35
C GLN A 39 4.83 1.76 -4.99
N ARG A 40 6.04 2.05 -4.49
CA ARG A 40 7.28 1.39 -4.89
C ARG A 40 7.21 -0.10 -4.60
N ARG A 41 6.81 -0.47 -3.38
CA ARG A 41 6.63 -1.88 -2.96
C ARG A 41 5.53 -2.58 -3.74
N ALA A 42 4.41 -1.90 -4.01
CA ALA A 42 3.36 -2.44 -4.88
C ALA A 42 3.91 -2.73 -6.29
N THR A 43 4.65 -1.78 -6.86
CA THR A 43 5.25 -1.94 -8.20
C THR A 43 6.22 -3.10 -8.23
N ARG A 44 7.10 -3.23 -7.23
CA ARG A 44 8.02 -4.38 -7.10
C ARG A 44 7.29 -5.71 -7.04
N SER A 45 6.23 -5.82 -6.22
CA SER A 45 5.41 -7.04 -6.17
C SER A 45 4.74 -7.32 -7.52
N ARG A 46 4.24 -6.29 -8.22
CA ARG A 46 3.65 -6.44 -9.56
C ARG A 46 4.65 -6.99 -10.57
N VAL A 47 5.87 -6.44 -10.60
CA VAL A 47 6.92 -6.91 -11.53
C VAL A 47 7.34 -8.35 -11.19
N ARG A 48 7.36 -8.72 -9.91
CA ARG A 48 7.64 -10.10 -9.46
C ARG A 48 6.45 -11.06 -9.62
N HIS A 49 5.34 -10.62 -10.24
CA HIS A 49 4.09 -11.38 -10.34
C HIS A 49 3.50 -11.83 -8.99
N ASP A 50 3.87 -11.17 -7.89
CA ASP A 50 3.34 -11.37 -6.55
C ASP A 50 2.02 -10.59 -6.40
N ARG A 51 0.93 -11.21 -6.84
CA ARG A 51 -0.42 -10.62 -6.74
C ARG A 51 -0.81 -10.27 -5.30
N PRO A 52 -0.65 -11.15 -4.29
CA PRO A 52 -0.97 -10.82 -2.91
C PRO A 52 -0.20 -9.59 -2.41
N GLY A 53 1.11 -9.50 -2.66
CA GLY A 53 1.90 -8.35 -2.26
C GLY A 53 1.49 -7.07 -2.98
N PHE A 54 1.18 -7.14 -4.28
CA PHE A 54 0.67 -5.97 -5.02
C PHE A 54 -0.62 -5.44 -4.38
N TYR A 55 -1.59 -6.30 -4.09
CA TYR A 55 -2.83 -5.88 -3.45
C TYR A 55 -2.60 -5.34 -2.03
N HIS A 56 -1.72 -5.98 -1.25
CA HIS A 56 -1.38 -5.53 0.09
C HIS A 56 -0.82 -4.12 0.07
N TRP A 57 0.25 -3.88 -0.69
CA TRP A 57 0.92 -2.58 -0.73
C TRP A 57 0.06 -1.49 -1.37
N ALA A 58 -0.77 -1.81 -2.37
CA ALA A 58 -1.75 -0.88 -2.91
C ALA A 58 -2.79 -0.45 -1.86
N LYS A 59 -3.20 -1.37 -0.97
CA LYS A 59 -4.10 -1.04 0.15
C LYS A 59 -3.39 -0.26 1.25
N VAL A 60 -2.13 -0.56 1.54
CA VAL A 60 -1.29 0.24 2.43
C VAL A 60 -1.19 1.68 1.93
N ALA A 61 -0.92 1.91 0.64
CA ALA A 61 -0.86 3.26 0.06
C ALA A 61 -2.17 4.04 0.26
N ALA A 62 -3.32 3.37 0.13
CA ALA A 62 -4.63 3.97 0.40
C ALA A 62 -4.83 4.30 1.89
N GLU A 63 -4.36 3.45 2.82
CA GLU A 63 -4.41 3.78 4.24
C GLU A 63 -3.43 4.90 4.62
N VAL A 64 -2.26 4.99 3.99
CA VAL A 64 -1.30 6.10 4.18
C VAL A 64 -1.96 7.42 3.80
N ALA A 65 -2.53 7.52 2.60
CA ALA A 65 -3.24 8.72 2.14
C ALA A 65 -4.45 9.08 3.03
N ARG A 66 -5.05 8.09 3.68
CA ARG A 66 -6.16 8.30 4.62
C ARG A 66 -5.70 8.77 6.00
N LEU A 67 -4.54 8.30 6.48
CA LEU A 67 -4.04 8.56 7.82
C LEU A 67 -3.29 9.90 7.93
N SER A 68 -2.59 10.30 6.87
CA SER A 68 -1.91 11.59 6.83
C SER A 68 -2.29 12.32 5.54
N PRO A 69 -3.06 13.43 5.63
CA PRO A 69 -3.39 14.26 4.47
C PRO A 69 -2.19 15.09 3.97
N GLU A 70 -1.10 15.11 4.73
CA GLU A 70 0.13 15.87 4.44
C GLU A 70 1.11 15.11 3.54
N VAL A 71 0.83 13.83 3.26
CA VAL A 71 1.69 13.04 2.36
C VAL A 71 1.71 13.63 0.97
N GLU A 72 2.88 13.60 0.35
CA GLU A 72 3.02 14.12 -1.00
C GLU A 72 2.38 13.14 -1.99
N MET A 73 1.45 13.64 -2.80
CA MET A 73 0.79 12.87 -3.86
C MET A 73 0.81 13.65 -5.18
N ASN A 74 1.93 13.57 -5.87
CA ASN A 74 2.12 14.09 -7.21
C ASN A 74 2.14 12.94 -8.22
N ILE A 75 1.24 13.01 -9.21
CA ILE A 75 1.11 11.97 -10.23
C ILE A 75 2.34 11.85 -11.13
N ALA A 76 3.06 12.93 -11.39
CA ALA A 76 4.29 12.92 -12.19
C ALA A 76 5.41 12.21 -11.43
N THR A 77 5.58 12.53 -10.14
CA THR A 77 6.52 11.85 -9.23
C THR A 77 6.21 10.35 -9.14
N LEU A 78 4.94 9.99 -8.95
CA LEU A 78 4.51 8.60 -8.91
C LEU A 78 4.86 7.85 -10.21
N ARG A 79 4.57 8.45 -11.38
CA ARG A 79 4.91 7.85 -12.68
C ARG A 79 6.40 7.64 -12.86
N ALA A 80 7.22 8.61 -12.44
CA ALA A 80 8.67 8.50 -12.49
C ALA A 80 9.18 7.34 -11.61
N ILE A 81 8.65 7.22 -10.38
CA ILE A 81 9.01 6.14 -9.46
C ILE A 81 8.61 4.78 -10.02
N VAL A 82 7.38 4.64 -10.53
CA VAL A 82 6.91 3.37 -11.12
C VAL A 82 7.79 2.97 -12.31
N SER A 83 8.08 3.92 -13.20
CA SER A 83 8.91 3.65 -14.38
C SER A 83 10.32 3.21 -14.01
N GLU A 84 10.92 3.84 -13.00
CA GLU A 84 12.25 3.47 -12.51
C GLU A 84 12.26 2.08 -11.86
N GLU A 85 11.24 1.74 -11.08
CA GLU A 85 11.12 0.40 -10.48
C GLU A 85 10.90 -0.71 -11.51
N GLU A 86 10.10 -0.44 -12.55
CA GLU A 86 9.93 -1.34 -13.68
C GLU A 86 11.24 -1.53 -14.45
N ARG A 87 12.03 -0.48 -14.63
CA ARG A 87 13.34 -0.54 -15.31
C ARG A 87 14.39 -1.29 -14.50
N ARG A 88 14.43 -1.12 -13.17
CA ARG A 88 15.38 -1.81 -12.26
C ARG A 88 15.15 -3.32 -12.17
N SER A 89 13.96 -3.77 -12.52
CA SER A 89 13.53 -5.15 -12.36
C SER A 89 13.54 -5.94 -13.68
N ARG A 90 14.03 -5.31 -14.77
CA ARG A 90 14.37 -5.96 -16.05
C ARG A 90 15.83 -6.36 -16.04
#